data_AF-A0A6P2MD36-F1
#
_entry.id   AF-A0A6P2MD36-F1
#
_cell.length_a   1.000
_cell.length_b   1.000
_cell.length_c   1.000
_cell.angle_alpha   90.00
_cell.angle_beta   90.00
_cell.angle_gamma   90.00
#
_symmetry.space_group_name_H-M   'P 1'
#
loop_
_entity.id
_entity.type
_entity.pdbx_description
1 polymer ?
#
loop_
_entity_poly.entity_id
_entity_poly.type
_entity_poly.pdbx_seq_one_letter_code
_entity_poly.pdbx_strand_id
1 'polypeptide(L)'
;MAALDTTAIDSWHAHVYFDADSRDAAWAFRQVVDARFGAVIELGRFHERLVGPHPAWSYQIAFDAARFDDIVPWLVLNHGALDIFLHPNTNDELRDHRDCAVWIGKSYVLNLDVLAG
;
A
#
# COMPACT_ATOMS: atom_id res chain seq x y z
N MET A 1 6.35 1.02 25.82
CA MET A 1 6.64 0.19 24.62
C MET A 1 8.15 0.17 24.41
N ALA A 2 8.72 -0.97 24.04
CA ALA A 2 10.10 -1.02 23.55
C ALA A 2 10.15 -0.43 22.14
N ALA A 3 11.14 0.40 21.84
CA ALA A 3 11.39 0.87 20.49
C ALA A 3 11.92 -0.31 19.64
N LEU A 4 11.39 -0.46 18.42
CA LEU A 4 11.93 -1.38 17.42
C LEU A 4 12.87 -0.61 16.51
N ASP A 5 13.91 -1.30 16.03
CA ASP A 5 14.83 -0.75 15.04
C ASP A 5 14.25 -0.90 13.62
N THR A 6 14.55 0.02 12.71
CA THR A 6 14.04 -0.02 11.33
C THR A 6 14.56 -1.21 10.53
N THR A 7 15.64 -1.85 10.97
CA THR A 7 16.14 -3.12 10.42
C THR A 7 15.16 -4.29 10.59
N ALA A 8 14.11 -4.13 11.40
CA ALA A 8 13.02 -5.10 11.51
C ALA A 8 12.06 -5.08 10.30
N ILE A 9 12.19 -4.11 9.39
CA ILE A 9 11.32 -3.99 8.22
C ILE A 9 11.97 -4.72 7.05
N ASP A 10 11.35 -5.82 6.63
CA ASP A 10 11.83 -6.63 5.50
C ASP A 10 11.49 -5.95 4.16
N SER A 11 10.26 -5.43 4.05
CA SER A 11 9.73 -4.78 2.85
C SER A 11 8.54 -3.88 3.19
N TRP A 12 7.97 -3.23 2.18
CA TRP A 12 6.74 -2.45 2.31
C TRP A 12 5.73 -2.85 1.25
N HIS A 13 4.46 -2.73 1.61
CA HIS A 13 3.37 -2.71 0.66
C HIS A 13 2.69 -1.35 0.67
N ALA A 14 2.35 -0.87 -0.52
CA ALA A 14 1.41 0.21 -0.73
C ALA A 14 0.18 -0.32 -1.49
N HIS A 15 -1.02 -0.04 -1.02
CA HIS A 15 -2.28 -0.40 -1.66
C HIS A 15 -2.97 0.89 -2.10
N VAL A 16 -3.05 1.07 -3.42
CA VAL A 16 -3.79 2.19 -4.00
C VAL A 16 -5.26 1.84 -3.97
N TYR A 17 -6.05 2.62 -3.24
CA TYR A 17 -7.47 2.41 -3.07
C TYR A 17 -8.28 3.21 -4.09
N PHE A 18 -9.33 2.57 -4.57
CA PHE A 18 -10.26 3.13 -5.54
C PHE A 18 -11.63 2.45 -5.42
N ASP A 19 -12.55 2.87 -6.28
CA ASP A 19 -13.90 2.36 -6.45
C ASP A 19 -14.30 2.46 -7.93
N ALA A 20 -15.58 2.26 -8.23
CA ALA A 20 -16.07 2.31 -9.62
C ALA A 20 -15.86 3.68 -10.27
N ASP A 21 -16.02 4.77 -9.52
CA ASP A 21 -15.95 6.14 -10.04
C ASP A 21 -14.49 6.57 -10.30
N SER A 22 -13.55 6.01 -9.54
CA SER A 22 -12.11 6.30 -9.63
C SER A 22 -11.29 5.23 -10.34
N ARG A 23 -11.94 4.19 -10.88
CA ARG A 23 -11.31 3.01 -11.51
C ARG A 23 -10.32 3.38 -12.61
N ASP A 24 -10.71 4.24 -13.55
CA ASP A 24 -9.85 4.59 -14.68
C ASP A 24 -8.67 5.48 -14.26
N ALA A 25 -8.87 6.34 -13.26
CA ALA A 25 -7.77 7.10 -12.66
C ALA A 25 -6.77 6.17 -11.97
N ALA A 26 -7.25 5.18 -11.21
CA ALA A 26 -6.39 4.18 -10.57
C ALA A 26 -5.63 3.32 -11.58
N TRP A 27 -6.26 2.94 -12.70
CA TRP A 27 -5.61 2.20 -13.78
C TRP A 27 -4.55 3.04 -14.50
N ALA A 28 -4.86 4.30 -14.80
CA ALA A 28 -3.89 5.23 -15.38
C ALA A 28 -2.68 5.42 -14.45
N PHE A 29 -2.92 5.63 -13.15
CA PHE A 29 -1.86 5.76 -12.17
C PHE A 29 -1.00 4.49 -12.07
N ARG A 30 -1.60 3.31 -12.10
CA ARG A 30 -0.88 2.02 -12.11
C ARG A 30 0.10 1.92 -13.28
N GLN A 31 -0.29 2.37 -14.47
CA GLN A 31 0.58 2.36 -15.66
C GLN A 31 1.77 3.31 -15.51
N VAL A 32 1.56 4.49 -14.90
CA VAL A 32 2.66 5.44 -14.63
C VAL A 32 3.64 4.87 -13.61
N VAL A 33 3.11 4.24 -12.56
CA VAL A 33 3.93 3.54 -11.55
C VAL A 33 4.75 2.42 -12.20
N ASP A 34 4.14 1.59 -13.04
CA ASP A 34 4.82 0.50 -13.76
C ASP A 34 5.93 1.04 -14.67
N ALA A 35 5.63 2.05 -15.48
CA ALA A 35 6.60 2.65 -16.39
C ALA A 35 7.80 3.29 -15.65
N ARG A 36 7.59 3.82 -14.44
CA ARG A 36 8.62 4.50 -13.66
C ARG A 36 9.45 3.54 -12.81
N PHE A 37 8.79 2.59 -12.15
CA PHE A 37 9.38 1.80 -11.06
C PHE A 37 9.30 0.29 -11.29
N GLY A 38 8.72 -0.20 -12.39
CA GLY A 38 8.47 -1.62 -12.65
C GLY A 38 9.69 -2.54 -12.60
N ALA A 39 10.91 -1.98 -12.68
CA ALA A 39 12.16 -2.73 -12.50
C ALA A 39 12.53 -3.02 -11.03
N VAL A 40 11.91 -2.33 -10.07
CA VAL A 40 12.25 -2.37 -8.63
C VAL A 40 11.04 -2.56 -7.71
N ILE A 41 9.86 -2.83 -8.28
CA ILE A 41 8.62 -3.10 -7.55
C ILE A 41 7.94 -4.34 -8.11
N GLU A 42 7.05 -4.93 -7.33
CA GLU A 42 6.09 -5.91 -7.81
C GLU A 42 4.67 -5.33 -7.77
N LEU A 43 3.99 -5.32 -8.92
CA LEU A 43 2.61 -4.86 -9.02
C LEU A 43 1.64 -6.04 -8.89
N GLY A 44 0.77 -5.95 -7.88
CA GLY A 44 -0.32 -6.89 -7.67
C GLY A 44 -1.42 -6.81 -8.74
N ARG A 45 -2.40 -7.71 -8.60
CA ARG A 45 -3.61 -7.72 -9.42
C ARG A 45 -4.46 -6.48 -9.13
N PHE A 46 -5.18 -6.02 -10.14
CA PHE A 46 -6.13 -4.91 -10.03
C PHE A 46 -7.48 -5.44 -9.55
N HIS A 47 -7.76 -5.33 -8.26
CA HIS A 47 -8.95 -5.91 -7.64
C HIS A 47 -10.11 -4.92 -7.63
N GLU A 48 -11.05 -5.09 -8.56
CA GLU A 48 -12.33 -4.36 -8.60
C GLU A 48 -13.36 -4.98 -7.62
N ARG A 49 -12.91 -5.31 -6.41
CA ARG A 49 -13.69 -5.87 -5.29
C ARG A 49 -12.90 -5.78 -3.98
N LEU A 50 -13.59 -5.94 -2.85
CA LEU A 50 -12.94 -6.03 -1.54
C LEU A 50 -12.19 -7.37 -1.42
N VAL A 51 -10.95 -7.32 -0.94
CA VAL A 51 -10.07 -8.49 -0.76
C VAL A 51 -9.31 -8.36 0.55
N GLY A 52 -9.29 -9.42 1.36
CA GLY A 52 -8.52 -9.45 2.61
C GLY A 52 -8.92 -8.30 3.54
N PRO A 53 -7.94 -7.56 4.11
CA PRO A 53 -8.22 -6.49 5.07
C PRO A 53 -8.69 -5.19 4.40
N HIS A 54 -8.71 -5.11 3.06
CA HIS A 54 -8.91 -3.87 2.32
C HIS A 54 -10.40 -3.54 2.14
N PRO A 55 -10.87 -2.38 2.65
CA PRO A 55 -12.28 -1.96 2.59
C PRO A 55 -12.64 -1.22 1.30
N ALA A 56 -11.74 -1.15 0.33
CA ALA A 56 -11.92 -0.55 -0.99
C ALA A 56 -11.40 -1.49 -2.09
N TRP A 57 -11.68 -1.17 -3.35
CA TRP A 57 -10.98 -1.82 -4.46
C TRP A 57 -9.53 -1.40 -4.42
N SER A 58 -8.61 -2.30 -4.79
CA SER A 58 -7.20 -2.00 -4.63
C SER A 58 -6.28 -2.76 -5.58
N TYR A 59 -5.07 -2.23 -5.75
CA TYR A 59 -3.93 -3.02 -6.20
C TYR A 59 -2.72 -2.74 -5.31
N GLN A 60 -1.88 -3.75 -5.17
CA GLN A 60 -0.67 -3.69 -4.36
C GLN A 60 0.53 -3.21 -5.19
N ILE A 61 1.42 -2.46 -4.55
CA ILE A 61 2.77 -2.13 -4.98
C ILE A 61 3.68 -2.64 -3.87
N ALA A 62 4.43 -3.72 -4.11
CA ALA A 62 5.40 -4.25 -3.16
C ALA A 62 6.82 -3.80 -3.52
N PHE A 63 7.61 -3.42 -2.52
CA PHE A 63 8.98 -2.96 -2.72
C PHE A 63 9.86 -3.17 -1.48
N ASP A 64 11.17 -3.31 -1.71
CA ASP A 64 12.15 -3.46 -0.64
C ASP A 64 12.23 -2.22 0.27
N ALA A 65 12.59 -2.42 1.54
CA ALA A 65 12.75 -1.32 2.51
C ALA A 65 13.71 -0.22 2.02
N ALA A 66 14.75 -0.59 1.26
CA ALA A 66 15.73 0.34 0.69
C ALA A 66 15.19 1.22 -0.47
N ARG A 67 13.94 1.02 -0.92
CA ARG A 67 13.30 1.82 -1.97
C ARG A 67 12.30 2.84 -1.43
N PHE A 68 12.10 2.87 -0.12
CA PHE A 68 11.08 3.70 0.51
C PHE A 68 11.26 5.19 0.20
N ASP A 69 12.48 5.70 0.26
CA ASP A 69 12.83 7.11 0.08
C ASP A 69 12.72 7.62 -1.37
N ASP A 70 12.71 6.72 -2.36
CA ASP A 70 12.44 7.05 -3.76
C ASP A 70 10.94 6.93 -4.09
N ILE A 71 10.32 5.82 -3.68
CA ILE A 71 8.94 5.49 -4.08
C ILE A 71 7.93 6.33 -3.32
N VAL A 72 8.00 6.36 -1.99
CA VAL A 72 6.93 6.96 -1.16
C VAL A 72 6.82 8.47 -1.36
N PRO A 73 7.91 9.26 -1.38
CA PRO A 73 7.80 10.68 -1.70
C PRO A 73 7.22 10.94 -3.09
N TRP A 74 7.52 10.09 -4.08
CA TRP A 74 6.91 10.20 -5.40
C TRP A 74 5.40 9.95 -5.36
N LEU A 75 4.94 8.91 -4.63
CA LEU A 75 3.52 8.65 -4.43
C LEU A 75 2.83 9.84 -3.75
N VAL A 76 3.43 10.42 -2.71
CA VAL A 76 2.91 11.61 -2.00
C VAL A 76 2.66 12.79 -2.95
N LEU A 77 3.54 13.00 -3.93
CA LEU A 77 3.39 14.11 -4.88
C LEU A 77 2.43 13.80 -6.03
N ASN A 78 2.22 12.52 -6.37
CA ASN A 78 1.60 12.13 -7.64
C ASN A 78 0.33 11.27 -7.50
N HIS A 79 -0.12 10.96 -6.28
CA HIS A 79 -1.32 10.12 -6.07
C HIS A 79 -2.64 10.77 -6.53
N GLY A 80 -2.64 12.08 -6.78
CA GLY A 80 -3.83 12.81 -7.19
C GLY A 80 -4.91 12.73 -6.12
N ALA A 81 -6.06 12.13 -6.45
CA ALA A 81 -7.18 11.94 -5.54
C ALA A 81 -7.29 10.49 -5.01
N LEU A 82 -6.33 9.61 -5.33
CA LEU A 82 -6.34 8.22 -4.88
C LEU A 82 -5.75 8.11 -3.49
N ASP A 83 -6.45 7.47 -2.57
CA ASP A 83 -5.91 7.20 -1.24
C ASP A 83 -4.98 5.98 -1.29
N ILE A 84 -3.89 6.00 -0.53
CA ILE A 84 -2.90 4.91 -0.52
C ILE A 84 -2.68 4.47 0.92
N PHE A 85 -2.96 3.20 1.19
CA PHE A 85 -2.61 2.51 2.43
C PHE A 85 -1.18 1.97 2.32
N LEU A 86 -0.31 2.25 3.29
CA LEU A 86 1.01 1.66 3.38
C LEU A 86 1.20 0.95 4.70
N HIS A 87 1.90 -0.18 4.69
CA HIS A 87 2.39 -0.82 5.90
C HIS A 87 3.74 -1.48 5.65
N PRO A 88 4.61 -1.57 6.68
CA PRO A 88 5.81 -2.39 6.61
C PRO A 88 5.42 -3.87 6.68
N ASN A 89 6.35 -4.74 6.30
CA ASN A 89 6.29 -6.17 6.60
C ASN A 89 7.38 -6.48 7.64
N THR A 90 6.97 -6.87 8.84
CA THR A 90 7.85 -7.17 10.00
C THR A 90 7.68 -8.59 10.55
N ASN A 91 7.01 -9.46 9.77
CA ASN A 91 6.57 -10.81 10.15
C ASN A 91 5.47 -10.86 11.24
N ASP A 92 4.75 -9.76 11.45
CA ASP A 92 3.55 -9.69 12.29
C ASP A 92 2.44 -8.96 11.51
N GLU A 93 1.76 -9.69 10.62
CA GLU A 93 0.80 -9.10 9.66
C GLU A 93 -0.30 -8.29 10.35
N LEU A 94 -0.86 -8.79 11.46
CA LEU A 94 -1.91 -8.08 12.18
C LEU A 94 -1.39 -6.77 12.78
N ARG A 95 -0.22 -6.79 13.41
CA ARG A 95 0.41 -5.57 13.95
C ARG A 95 0.78 -4.60 12.83
N ASP A 96 1.33 -5.09 11.73
CA ASP A 96 1.73 -4.27 10.59
C ASP A 96 0.55 -3.47 10.04
N HIS A 97 -0.62 -4.12 9.92
CA HIS A 97 -1.84 -3.47 9.45
C HIS A 97 -2.54 -2.62 10.51
N ARG A 98 -2.50 -3.01 11.79
CA ARG A 98 -3.24 -2.32 12.87
C ARG A 98 -2.48 -1.13 13.44
N ASP A 99 -1.19 -1.31 13.71
CA ASP A 99 -0.39 -0.42 14.53
C ASP A 99 0.67 0.35 13.71
N CYS A 100 1.04 -0.17 12.53
CA CYS A 100 2.07 0.40 11.65
C CYS A 100 1.50 1.00 10.35
N ALA A 101 0.19 1.22 10.29
CA ALA A 101 -0.48 1.77 9.12
C ALA A 101 -0.08 3.24 8.85
N VAL A 102 0.23 3.53 7.59
CA VAL A 102 0.49 4.87 7.08
C VAL A 102 -0.47 5.15 5.93
N TRP A 103 -0.88 6.41 5.79
CA TRP A 103 -1.83 6.82 4.75
C TRP A 103 -1.31 8.04 3.98
N ILE A 104 -1.40 7.96 2.65
CA ILE A 104 -1.34 9.12 1.76
C ILE A 104 -2.78 9.44 1.37
N GLY A 105 -3.25 10.64 1.70
CA GLY A 105 -4.66 11.01 1.58
C GLY A 105 -5.46 10.68 2.83
N LYS A 106 -6.65 10.11 2.66
CA LYS A 106 -7.58 9.74 3.74
C LYS A 106 -7.29 8.32 4.25
N SER A 107 -7.49 8.12 5.55
CA SER A 107 -7.42 6.80 6.18
C SER A 107 -8.74 6.03 6.14
N TYR A 108 -8.64 4.70 6.23
CA TYR A 108 -9.77 3.79 6.22
C TYR A 108 -9.72 2.82 7.41
N VAL A 109 -10.89 2.38 7.85
CA VAL A 109 -11.00 1.28 8.82
C VAL A 109 -10.83 -0.04 8.06
N LEU A 110 -9.72 -0.72 8.30
CA LEU A 110 -9.44 -2.03 7.70
C LEU A 110 -10.26 -3.14 8.35
N ASN A 111 -10.55 -4.20 7.60
CA ASN A 111 -11.16 -5.41 8.12
C ASN A 111 -10.08 -6.32 8.75
N LEU A 112 -9.65 -6.00 9.96
CA LEU A 112 -8.51 -6.68 10.61
C LEU A 112 -8.81 -8.12 11.07
N ASP A 113 -10.09 -8.50 11.19
CA ASP A 113 -10.48 -9.83 11.64
C ASP A 113 -9.98 -10.95 10.70
N VAL A 114 -9.73 -10.62 9.43
CA VAL A 114 -9.18 -11.57 8.44
C VAL A 114 -7.69 -11.85 8.62
N LEU A 115 -7.00 -11.07 9.46
CA LEU A 115 -5.58 -11.22 9.78
C LEU A 115 -5.36 -11.85 11.17
N ALA A 116 -6.42 -11.92 11.99
CA ALA A 116 -6.39 -12.55 13.30
C ALA A 116 -6.56 -14.07 13.16
N GLY A 117 -5.51 -14.74 12.68
CA GLY A 117 -5.36 -16.20 12.65
C GLY A 117 -4.77 -16.75 13.95
#